data_AF-A0A972SBA1-F1
#
_entry.id   AF-A0A972SBA1-F1
#
_cell.length_a   1.000
_cell.length_b   1.000
_cell.length_c   1.000
_cell.angle_alpha   90.00
_cell.angle_beta   90.00
_cell.angle_gamma   90.00
#
_symmetry.space_group_name_H-M   'P 1'
#
loop_
_entity.id
_entity.type
_entity.pdbx_description
1 polymer ?
#
loop_
_entity_poly.entity_id
_entity_poly.type
_entity_poly.pdbx_seq_one_letter_code
_entity_poly.pdbx_strand_id
1 'polypeptide(L)'
;MLGTCGEASHPESIPAHPTSTEEASVEARTLHLTVLPLLLSVCQLARDAAVPEWAQKGAFVAAVRTDEELSLVCPAHMVPPHVRAHGPWRALKVRGPLDFALVGVLLTLLTPLAEAGISVFALSTYNTDYILVPADRLDAAIRALRAAGHQVHVP
;
A
#
# COMPACT_ATOMS: atom_id res chain seq x y z
N MET A 1 33.39 -17.25 -50.39
CA MET A 1 32.84 -16.72 -49.13
C MET A 1 31.45 -17.33 -48.98
N LEU A 2 31.30 -18.57 -48.48
CA LEU A 2 31.26 -18.98 -47.06
C LEU A 2 30.31 -18.11 -46.20
N GLY A 3 29.25 -18.75 -45.68
CA GLY A 3 28.26 -18.23 -44.73
C GLY A 3 26.85 -18.80 -45.02
N THR A 4 26.62 -20.10 -44.89
CA THR A 4 26.11 -20.86 -43.71
C THR A 4 24.64 -20.61 -43.32
N CYS A 5 23.96 -21.74 -43.08
CA CYS A 5 22.58 -21.98 -42.68
C CYS A 5 21.94 -21.03 -41.67
N GLY A 6 20.62 -20.91 -41.80
CA GLY A 6 19.70 -20.59 -40.71
C GLY A 6 18.35 -21.26 -40.98
N GLU A 7 18.17 -22.47 -40.45
CA GLU A 7 16.89 -23.19 -40.40
C GLU A 7 15.82 -22.36 -39.69
N ALA A 8 14.66 -22.19 -40.33
CA ALA A 8 13.48 -21.63 -39.70
C ALA A 8 12.87 -22.69 -38.76
N SER A 9 13.18 -22.56 -37.48
CA SER A 9 12.69 -23.42 -36.40
C SER A 9 11.16 -23.30 -36.22
N HIS A 10 10.52 -24.43 -35.96
CA HIS A 10 9.10 -24.57 -35.63
C HIS A 10 8.64 -23.67 -34.47
N PRO A 11 7.34 -23.32 -34.39
CA PRO A 11 6.79 -22.67 -33.22
C PRO A 11 6.86 -23.63 -32.03
N GLU A 12 7.65 -23.24 -31.03
CA GLU A 12 7.74 -23.94 -29.75
C GLU A 12 6.39 -23.81 -29.05
N SER A 13 5.66 -24.93 -29.00
CA SER A 13 4.40 -25.08 -28.29
C SER A 13 4.59 -24.73 -26.82
N ILE A 14 3.86 -23.70 -26.37
CA ILE A 14 3.77 -23.31 -24.95
C ILE A 14 3.31 -24.54 -24.15
N PRO A 15 4.09 -25.05 -23.18
CA PRO A 15 3.63 -26.13 -22.34
C PRO A 15 2.40 -25.68 -21.56
N ALA A 16 1.35 -26.49 -21.60
CA ALA A 16 0.14 -26.31 -20.83
C ALA A 16 0.47 -26.16 -19.34
N HIS A 17 -0.21 -25.23 -18.68
CA HIS A 17 -0.12 -24.99 -17.24
C HIS A 17 -0.15 -26.31 -16.46
N PRO A 18 0.69 -26.48 -15.42
CA PRO A 18 0.35 -27.44 -14.39
C PRO A 18 -0.98 -26.99 -13.76
N THR A 19 -2.04 -27.75 -14.03
CA THR A 19 -3.24 -27.84 -13.20
C THR A 19 -2.82 -28.38 -11.83
N SER A 20 -2.32 -27.49 -10.99
CA SER A 20 -2.21 -27.69 -9.56
C SER A 20 -2.89 -26.52 -8.91
N THR A 21 -4.11 -26.78 -8.43
CA THR A 21 -4.78 -25.97 -7.41
C THR A 21 -3.94 -26.06 -6.13
N GLU A 22 -2.81 -25.37 -6.10
CA GLU A 22 -2.21 -24.92 -4.86
C GLU A 22 -3.00 -23.69 -4.46
N GLU A 23 -4.13 -23.94 -3.78
CA GLU A 23 -4.64 -22.99 -2.81
C GLU A 23 -3.48 -22.70 -1.86
N ALA A 24 -2.75 -21.63 -2.13
CA ALA A 24 -1.78 -21.09 -1.21
C ALA A 24 -2.55 -20.78 0.06
N SER A 25 -2.49 -21.69 1.02
CA SER A 25 -3.00 -21.48 2.36
C SER A 25 -2.29 -20.25 2.88
N VAL A 26 -2.99 -19.12 2.88
CA VAL A 26 -2.57 -17.92 3.61
C VAL A 26 -2.64 -18.34 5.08
N GLU A 27 -1.59 -18.97 5.58
CA GLU A 27 -1.44 -19.18 7.02
C GLU A 27 -1.62 -17.82 7.66
N ALA A 28 -2.58 -17.74 8.58
CA ALA A 28 -2.96 -16.50 9.25
C ALA A 28 -1.79 -16.01 10.10
N ARG A 29 -0.88 -15.26 9.48
CA ARG A 29 0.30 -14.74 10.13
C ARG A 29 -0.08 -13.53 10.97
N THR A 30 0.18 -13.61 12.27
CA THR A 30 0.07 -12.46 13.17
C THR A 30 1.08 -11.39 12.75
N LEU A 31 0.57 -10.23 12.31
CA LEU A 31 1.37 -9.04 12.04
C LEU A 31 1.38 -8.13 13.26
N HIS A 32 2.50 -7.42 13.45
CA HIS A 32 2.61 -6.37 14.46
C HIS A 32 2.52 -5.01 13.76
N LEU A 33 1.58 -4.17 14.18
CA LEU A 33 1.36 -2.83 13.65
C LEU A 33 1.63 -1.78 14.73
N THR A 34 2.19 -0.65 14.34
CA THR A 34 2.28 0.55 15.18
C THR A 34 1.40 1.65 14.60
N VAL A 35 0.48 2.19 15.41
CA VAL A 35 -0.25 3.40 15.05
C VAL A 35 0.70 4.59 15.16
N LEU A 36 0.84 5.36 14.09
CA LEU A 36 1.68 6.54 14.12
C LEU A 36 0.93 7.75 14.75
N PRO A 37 1.64 8.70 15.38
CA PRO A 37 1.01 9.81 16.10
C PRO A 37 0.51 10.95 15.18
N LEU A 38 0.93 10.96 13.92
CA LEU A 38 0.55 11.98 12.95
C LEU A 38 -0.83 11.74 12.31
N LEU A 39 -1.50 12.84 11.96
CA LEU A 39 -2.64 12.87 11.04
C LEU A 39 -2.14 13.18 9.63
N LEU A 40 -2.59 12.40 8.66
CA LEU A 40 -2.22 12.53 7.26
C LEU A 40 -3.39 13.05 6.42
N SER A 41 -3.09 13.56 5.23
CA SER A 41 -4.07 13.88 4.19
C SER A 41 -3.56 13.40 2.85
N VAL A 42 -4.50 12.97 2.01
CA VAL A 42 -4.24 12.58 0.61
C VAL A 42 -4.70 13.76 -0.26
N CYS A 43 -3.78 14.38 -0.96
CA CYS A 43 -4.01 15.55 -1.79
C CYS A 43 -3.96 15.18 -3.26
N GLN A 44 -4.78 15.84 -4.07
CA GLN A 44 -4.73 15.76 -5.53
C GLN A 44 -4.19 17.08 -6.08
N LEU A 45 -3.14 16.98 -6.89
CA LEU A 45 -2.54 18.09 -7.63
C LEU A 45 -2.56 17.77 -9.13
N ALA A 46 -2.32 18.79 -9.97
CA ALA A 46 -2.20 18.62 -11.41
C ALA A 46 -1.07 17.65 -11.79
N ARG A 47 -1.26 16.89 -12.87
CA ARG A 47 -0.31 15.88 -13.39
C ARG A 47 1.11 16.37 -13.61
N ASP A 48 1.30 17.65 -13.90
CA ASP A 48 2.58 18.30 -14.20
C ASP A 48 3.11 19.16 -13.04
N ALA A 49 2.34 19.29 -11.96
CA ALA A 49 2.76 20.03 -10.78
C ALA A 49 4.02 19.41 -10.17
N ALA A 50 5.00 20.23 -9.81
CA ALA A 50 6.13 19.78 -8.99
C ALA A 50 5.63 19.34 -7.60
N VAL A 51 6.39 18.46 -6.93
CA VAL A 51 6.11 18.14 -5.53
C VAL A 51 6.36 19.41 -4.71
N PRO A 52 5.35 19.96 -4.02
CA PRO A 52 5.46 21.28 -3.43
C PRO A 52 6.34 21.29 -2.17
N GLU A 53 7.06 22.39 -1.94
CA GLU A 53 7.97 22.52 -0.79
C GLU A 53 7.29 22.33 0.57
N TRP A 54 6.03 22.76 0.70
CA TRP A 54 5.26 22.57 1.92
C TRP A 54 5.04 21.10 2.26
N ALA A 55 5.02 20.20 1.27
CA ALA A 55 4.91 18.77 1.53
C ALA A 55 6.27 18.16 1.88
N GLN A 56 7.34 18.58 1.21
CA GLN A 56 8.69 18.01 1.33
C GLN A 56 9.29 18.13 2.74
N LYS A 57 8.83 19.10 3.54
CA LYS A 57 9.27 19.29 4.93
C LYS A 57 8.60 18.33 5.93
N GLY A 58 7.66 17.50 5.48
CA GLY A 58 6.91 16.59 6.33
C GLY A 58 7.72 15.37 6.76
N ALA A 59 7.46 14.86 7.97
CA ALA A 59 8.07 13.63 8.47
C ALA A 59 7.58 12.35 7.77
N PHE A 60 6.52 12.44 6.98
CA PHE A 60 5.98 11.36 6.16
C PHE A 60 5.48 11.96 4.86
N VAL A 61 6.08 11.56 3.74
CA VAL A 61 5.70 12.04 2.40
C VAL A 61 5.68 10.88 1.43
N ALA A 62 4.58 10.72 0.72
CA ALA A 62 4.49 9.85 -0.45
C ALA A 62 3.95 10.66 -1.63
N ALA A 63 4.61 10.58 -2.78
CA ALA A 63 4.21 11.26 -3.99
C ALA A 63 4.12 10.24 -5.12
N VAL A 64 2.95 10.11 -5.72
CA VAL A 64 2.69 9.21 -6.84
C VAL A 64 2.18 10.04 -8.00
N ARG A 65 2.90 10.00 -9.11
CA ARG A 65 2.50 10.69 -10.34
C ARG A 65 2.01 9.69 -11.36
N THR A 66 0.82 9.93 -11.87
CA THR A 66 0.25 9.22 -13.02
C THR A 66 0.19 10.17 -14.21
N ASP A 67 -0.33 9.70 -15.33
CA ASP A 67 -0.72 10.54 -16.46
C ASP A 67 -1.91 11.45 -16.15
N GLU A 68 -2.70 11.14 -15.12
CA GLU A 68 -3.88 11.89 -14.70
C GLU A 68 -3.59 12.95 -13.63
N GLU A 69 -2.71 12.65 -12.66
CA GLU A 69 -2.54 13.48 -11.47
C GLU A 69 -1.19 13.34 -10.76
N LEU A 70 -0.96 14.22 -9.78
CA LEU A 70 -0.03 13.99 -8.69
C LEU A 70 -0.81 13.75 -7.39
N SER A 71 -0.79 12.52 -6.91
CA SER A 71 -1.31 12.15 -5.60
C SER A 71 -0.23 12.32 -4.54
N LEU A 72 -0.53 13.04 -3.46
CA LEU A 72 0.42 13.38 -2.42
C LEU A 72 -0.14 13.03 -1.04
N VAL A 73 0.60 12.27 -0.26
CA VAL A 73 0.30 12.00 1.15
C VAL A 73 1.30 12.73 2.02
N CYS A 74 0.81 13.56 2.95
CA CYS A 74 1.64 14.35 3.86
C CYS A 74 0.90 14.63 5.18
N PRO A 75 1.55 15.22 6.21
CA PRO A 75 0.87 15.64 7.42
C PRO A 75 -0.27 16.63 7.12
N ALA A 76 -1.45 16.38 7.68
CA ALA A 76 -2.68 17.12 7.37
C ALA A 76 -2.55 18.64 7.62
N HIS A 77 -1.82 19.02 8.66
CA HIS A 77 -1.62 20.43 9.04
C HIS A 77 -0.74 21.23 8.05
N MET A 78 -0.04 20.55 7.13
CA MET A 78 0.81 21.19 6.13
C MET A 78 0.06 21.52 4.85
N VAL A 79 -1.17 21.00 4.68
CA VAL A 79 -1.96 21.17 3.46
C VAL A 79 -2.57 22.58 3.42
N PRO A 80 -2.27 23.39 2.39
CA PRO A 80 -2.91 24.70 2.23
C PRO A 80 -4.42 24.58 2.01
N PRO A 81 -5.24 25.54 2.48
CA PRO A 81 -6.71 25.44 2.38
C PRO A 81 -7.29 25.33 0.96
N HIS A 82 -6.54 25.77 -0.06
CA HIS A 82 -6.96 25.75 -1.46
C HIS A 82 -6.60 24.43 -2.18
N VAL A 83 -5.84 23.54 -1.54
CA VAL A 83 -5.47 22.25 -2.12
C VAL A 83 -6.59 21.25 -1.87
N ARG A 84 -7.02 20.55 -2.93
CA ARG A 84 -7.99 19.47 -2.81
C ARG A 84 -7.37 18.33 -2.01
N ALA A 85 -7.95 18.00 -0.86
CA ALA A 85 -7.46 16.96 0.02
C ALA A 85 -8.58 16.16 0.67
N HIS A 86 -8.28 14.90 0.98
CA HIS A 86 -9.14 13.99 1.72
C HIS A 86 -8.44 13.54 3.01
N GLY A 87 -9.16 13.55 4.12
CA GLY A 87 -8.63 13.21 5.44
C GLY A 87 -9.42 13.88 6.58
N PRO A 88 -8.91 13.84 7.82
CA PRO A 88 -7.60 13.31 8.19
C PRO A 88 -7.58 11.77 8.30
N TRP A 89 -6.40 11.20 8.05
CA TRP A 89 -6.12 9.76 8.14
C TRP A 89 -5.17 9.45 9.29
N ARG A 90 -5.29 8.24 9.86
CA ARG A 90 -4.32 7.65 10.78
C ARG A 90 -3.59 6.51 10.09
N ALA A 91 -2.27 6.51 10.17
CA ALA A 91 -1.43 5.46 9.59
C ALA A 91 -1.11 4.36 10.61
N LEU A 92 -1.32 3.11 10.21
CA LEU A 92 -0.83 1.91 10.87
C LEU A 92 0.36 1.38 10.07
N LYS A 93 1.56 1.42 10.66
CA LYS A 93 2.79 0.90 10.07
C LYS A 93 2.96 -0.57 10.41
N VAL A 94 3.20 -1.43 9.43
CA VAL A 94 3.61 -2.82 9.69
C VAL A 94 5.06 -2.83 10.22
N ARG A 95 5.31 -3.58 11.31
CA ARG A 95 6.64 -3.66 11.93
C ARG A 95 7.54 -4.65 11.19
N GLY A 96 8.81 -4.27 11.05
CA GLY A 96 9.85 -5.05 10.38
C GLY A 96 9.91 -4.76 8.88
N PRO A 97 11.04 -5.08 8.22
CA PRO A 97 11.07 -5.13 6.78
C PRO A 97 10.14 -6.27 6.30
N LEU A 98 9.27 -5.96 5.36
CA LEU A 98 8.49 -6.95 4.64
C LEU A 98 9.33 -7.44 3.46
N ASP A 99 9.56 -8.74 3.41
CA ASP A 99 10.20 -9.37 2.26
C ASP A 99 9.25 -9.29 1.06
N PHE A 100 9.74 -8.80 -0.08
CA PHE A 100 8.99 -8.66 -1.32
C PHE A 100 8.41 -9.97 -1.84
N ALA A 101 8.96 -11.12 -1.43
CA ALA A 101 8.44 -12.44 -1.76
C ALA A 101 7.16 -12.82 -0.97
N LEU A 102 6.77 -12.06 0.06
CA LEU A 102 5.56 -12.37 0.81
C LEU A 102 4.29 -12.11 -0.01
N VAL A 103 3.59 -13.19 -0.33
CA VAL A 103 2.26 -13.16 -0.94
C VAL A 103 1.19 -13.06 0.15
N GLY A 104 0.16 -12.23 -0.08
CA GLY A 104 -1.05 -12.21 0.74
C GLY A 104 -0.98 -11.41 2.04
N VAL A 105 0.12 -10.73 2.37
CA VAL A 105 0.23 -9.88 3.58
C VAL A 105 -0.85 -8.80 3.61
N LEU A 106 -1.05 -8.09 2.51
CA LEU A 106 -2.10 -7.08 2.46
C LEU A 106 -3.50 -7.70 2.61
N LEU A 107 -3.72 -8.93 2.13
CA LEU A 107 -5.01 -9.59 2.29
C LEU A 107 -5.35 -9.80 3.77
N THR A 108 -4.39 -10.20 4.60
CA THR A 108 -4.63 -10.42 6.03
C THR A 108 -5.01 -9.14 6.76
N LEU A 109 -4.48 -7.99 6.33
CA LEU A 109 -4.81 -6.67 6.90
C LEU A 109 -6.11 -6.08 6.34
N LEU A 110 -6.32 -6.18 5.02
CA LEU A 110 -7.42 -5.50 4.33
C LEU A 110 -8.76 -6.21 4.50
N THR A 111 -8.76 -7.55 4.56
CA THR A 111 -9.99 -8.34 4.74
C THR A 111 -10.79 -7.93 5.99
N PRO A 112 -10.22 -7.95 7.21
CA PRO A 112 -10.98 -7.57 8.41
C PRO A 112 -11.40 -6.09 8.42
N LEU A 113 -10.64 -5.21 7.74
CA LEU A 113 -11.02 -3.79 7.62
C LEU A 113 -12.20 -3.60 6.66
N ALA A 114 -12.20 -4.32 5.55
CA ALA A 114 -13.31 -4.32 4.59
C ALA A 114 -14.59 -4.89 5.21
N GLU A 115 -14.50 -6.01 5.93
CA GLU A 115 -15.63 -6.60 6.67
C GLU A 115 -16.21 -5.65 7.73
N ALA A 116 -15.36 -4.82 8.34
CA ALA A 116 -15.77 -3.76 9.27
C ALA A 116 -16.31 -2.49 8.58
N GLY A 117 -16.38 -2.47 7.25
CA GLY A 117 -16.82 -1.32 6.45
C GLY A 117 -15.88 -0.11 6.59
N ILE A 118 -14.59 -0.34 6.76
CA ILE A 118 -13.58 0.71 6.93
C ILE A 118 -12.83 0.88 5.61
N SER A 119 -12.91 2.10 5.05
CA SER A 119 -12.12 2.45 3.87
C SER A 119 -10.63 2.48 4.22
N VAL A 120 -9.81 2.08 3.26
CA VAL A 120 -8.36 1.99 3.43
C VAL A 120 -7.66 2.74 2.31
N PHE A 121 -6.56 3.41 2.65
CA PHE A 121 -5.56 3.87 1.71
C PHE A 121 -4.24 3.16 2.03
N ALA A 122 -3.80 2.25 1.14
CA ALA A 122 -2.59 1.45 1.35
C ALA A 122 -1.39 2.12 0.68
N LEU A 123 -0.26 2.17 1.40
CA LEU A 123 1.00 2.71 0.93
C LEU A 123 2.12 1.72 1.20
N SER A 124 2.70 1.19 0.13
CA SER A 124 3.93 0.39 0.21
C SER A 124 5.15 1.30 0.12
N THR A 125 6.17 0.98 0.90
CA THR A 125 7.52 1.53 0.76
C THR A 125 8.48 0.39 0.47
N TYR A 126 9.75 0.71 0.22
CA TYR A 126 10.77 -0.32 0.07
C TYR A 126 10.85 -1.26 1.28
N ASN A 127 10.68 -0.72 2.49
CA ASN A 127 10.83 -1.51 3.71
C ASN A 127 9.54 -2.19 4.15
N THR A 128 8.40 -1.53 4.02
CA THR A 128 7.17 -1.99 4.68
C THR A 128 5.93 -1.29 4.15
N ASP A 129 4.77 -1.80 4.54
CA ASP A 129 3.46 -1.23 4.23
C ASP A 129 2.91 -0.35 5.35
N TYR A 130 2.14 0.64 4.94
CA TYR A 130 1.37 1.53 5.78
C TYR A 130 -0.09 1.44 5.36
N ILE A 131 -0.96 1.13 6.32
CA ILE A 131 -2.40 1.09 6.13
C ILE A 131 -2.99 2.34 6.74
N LEU A 132 -3.53 3.24 5.93
CA LEU A 132 -4.20 4.44 6.39
C LEU A 132 -5.70 4.18 6.50
N VAL A 133 -6.28 4.57 7.63
CA VAL A 133 -7.73 4.54 7.89
C VAL A 133 -8.22 5.93 8.26
N PRO A 134 -9.51 6.28 8.02
CA PRO A 134 -10.06 7.54 8.49
C PRO A 134 -9.82 7.71 9.99
N ALA A 135 -9.43 8.92 10.42
CA ALA A 135 -9.00 9.14 11.80
C ALA A 135 -10.11 8.84 12.84
N ASP A 136 -11.35 9.11 12.49
CA ASP A 136 -12.56 8.82 13.27
C ASP A 136 -12.91 7.32 13.31
N ARG A 137 -12.35 6.51 12.41
CA ARG A 137 -12.52 5.05 12.34
C ARG A 137 -11.38 4.26 12.96
N LEU A 138 -10.34 4.93 13.49
CA LEU A 138 -9.15 4.27 14.02
C LEU A 138 -9.47 3.19 15.07
N ASP A 139 -10.32 3.50 16.05
CA ASP A 139 -10.63 2.54 17.12
C ASP A 139 -11.35 1.30 16.58
N ALA A 140 -12.21 1.48 15.58
CA ALA A 140 -12.87 0.36 14.91
C ALA A 140 -11.85 -0.47 14.12
N ALA A 141 -10.91 0.16 13.44
CA ALA A 141 -9.83 -0.53 12.71
C ALA A 141 -8.94 -1.34 13.65
N ILE A 142 -8.54 -0.76 14.80
CA ILE A 142 -7.74 -1.45 15.82
C ILE A 142 -8.48 -2.70 16.32
N ARG A 143 -9.79 -2.57 16.61
CA ARG A 143 -10.60 -3.72 17.06
C ARG A 143 -10.68 -4.81 15.99
N ALA A 144 -10.95 -4.45 14.74
CA ALA A 144 -11.03 -5.40 13.63
C ALA A 144 -9.72 -6.15 13.43
N LEU A 145 -8.59 -5.43 13.39
CA LEU A 145 -7.26 -6.05 13.22
C LEU A 145 -6.88 -6.95 14.39
N ARG A 146 -7.19 -6.55 15.63
CA ARG A 146 -6.95 -7.40 16.82
C ARG A 146 -7.83 -8.65 16.81
N ALA A 147 -9.09 -8.53 16.40
CA ALA A 147 -10.00 -9.67 16.27
C ALA A 147 -9.51 -10.67 15.20
N ALA A 148 -8.85 -10.18 14.15
CA ALA A 148 -8.18 -11.01 13.13
C ALA A 148 -6.84 -11.61 13.59
N GLY A 149 -6.44 -11.43 14.86
CA GLY A 149 -5.22 -12.01 15.43
C GLY A 149 -3.96 -11.18 15.23
N HIS A 150 -4.05 -9.92 14.79
CA HIS A 150 -2.91 -9.01 14.67
C HIS A 150 -2.64 -8.24 15.97
N GLN A 151 -1.38 -7.87 16.20
CA GLN A 151 -0.98 -7.07 17.36
C GLN A 151 -0.86 -5.60 16.97
N VAL A 152 -1.75 -4.75 17.50
CA VAL A 152 -1.71 -3.30 17.23
C VAL A 152 -1.24 -2.54 18.47
N HIS A 153 -0.10 -1.86 18.34
CA HIS A 153 0.47 -1.00 19.37
C HIS A 153 0.08 0.47 19.12
N VAL A 154 -0.52 1.09 20.12
CA VAL A 154 -0.83 2.53 20.15
C VAL A 154 0.18 3.16 21.11
N PRO A 155 1.07 4.05 20.63
CA PRO A 155 2.02 4.77 21.47
C PRO A 155 1.32 5.87 22.30
#